data_AF-A0A1K2H7T0-F1
#
_entry.id   AF-A0A1K2H7T0-F1
#
_cell.length_a   1.000
_cell.length_b   1.000
_cell.length_c   1.000
_cell.angle_alpha   90.00
_cell.angle_beta   90.00
_cell.angle_gamma   90.00
#
_symmetry.space_group_name_H-M   'P 1'
#
loop_
_entity.id
_entity.type
_entity.pdbx_description
1 polymer ?
#
loop_
_entity_poly.entity_id
_entity_poly.type
_entity_poly.pdbx_seq_one_letter_code
_entity_poly.pdbx_strand_id
1 'polypeptide(L)'
;MAQQKLKVSFKLFVLDIIGAMLAGFGLLGVVGEGGQVHPWLADPLHGAILLVTGLGLMAWFMIDLLKRIRAQRQSRTNQPANERK
;
A
#
# COMPACT_ATOMS: atom_id res chain seq x y z
N MET A 1 -19.08 -10.58 -21.84
CA MET A 1 -17.94 -10.85 -20.93
C MET A 1 -17.57 -9.57 -20.20
N ALA A 2 -18.16 -9.32 -19.03
CA ALA A 2 -17.87 -8.11 -18.26
C ALA A 2 -16.48 -8.24 -17.63
N GLN A 3 -15.48 -7.62 -18.25
CA GLN A 3 -14.21 -7.34 -17.60
C GLN A 3 -14.50 -6.40 -16.43
N GLN A 4 -14.79 -6.96 -15.26
CA GLN A 4 -14.61 -6.26 -13.99
C GLN A 4 -13.10 -6.02 -13.86
N LYS A 5 -12.59 -5.03 -14.59
CA LYS A 5 -11.27 -4.46 -14.35
C LYS A 5 -11.24 -4.20 -12.86
N LEU A 6 -10.36 -4.90 -12.12
CA LEU A 6 -9.92 -4.37 -10.84
C LEU A 6 -9.43 -2.96 -11.16
N LYS A 7 -10.27 -1.96 -10.92
CA LYS A 7 -9.80 -0.61 -10.68
C LYS A 7 -9.08 -0.72 -9.33
N VAL A 8 -7.88 -1.32 -9.34
CA VAL A 8 -6.85 -0.91 -8.40
C VAL A 8 -6.79 0.58 -8.63
N SER A 9 -7.41 1.33 -7.72
CA SER A 9 -7.57 2.76 -7.90
C SER A 9 -6.17 3.28 -8.05
N PHE A 10 -5.81 3.87 -9.20
CA PHE A 10 -4.46 4.35 -9.46
C PHE A 10 -3.94 5.21 -8.29
N LYS A 11 -4.85 5.92 -7.61
CA LYS A 11 -4.63 6.61 -6.35
C LYS A 11 -4.05 5.75 -5.22
N LEU A 12 -4.56 4.53 -5.02
CA LEU A 12 -4.07 3.59 -3.99
C LEU A 12 -2.67 3.06 -4.34
N PHE A 13 -2.41 2.82 -5.63
CA PHE A 13 -1.08 2.39 -6.09
C PHE A 13 -0.04 3.51 -5.91
N VAL A 14 -0.40 4.75 -6.25
CA VAL A 14 0.47 5.93 -5.99
C VAL A 14 0.72 6.10 -4.50
N LEU A 15 -0.29 5.89 -3.65
CA LEU A 15 -0.14 5.96 -2.20
C LEU A 15 0.83 4.90 -1.66
N ASP A 16 0.81 3.69 -2.21
CA ASP A 16 1.73 2.61 -1.84
C ASP A 16 3.18 2.94 -2.24
N ILE A 17 3.38 3.52 -3.43
CA ILE A 17 4.71 4.02 -3.85
C ILE A 17 5.21 5.08 -2.86
N ILE A 18 4.36 6.03 -2.47
CA ILE A 18 4.73 7.05 -1.48
C ILE A 18 5.09 6.39 -0.14
N GLY A 19 4.29 5.42 0.31
CA GLY A 19 4.58 4.63 1.52
C GLY A 19 5.93 3.93 1.46
N ALA A 20 6.26 3.31 0.33
CA ALA A 20 7.55 2.66 0.11
C ALA A 20 8.73 3.66 0.10
N MET A 21 8.55 4.83 -0.52
CA MET A 21 9.57 5.89 -0.49
C MET A 21 9.79 6.40 0.94
N LEU A 22 8.72 6.67 1.69
CA LEU A 22 8.82 7.09 3.09
C LEU A 22 9.51 6.03 3.96
N ALA A 23 9.20 4.75 3.76
CA ALA A 23 9.86 3.65 4.46
C ALA A 23 11.35 3.56 4.10
N GLY A 24 11.71 3.73 2.82
CA GLY A 24 13.09 3.76 2.35
C GLY A 24 13.90 4.90 2.98
N PHE A 25 13.38 6.13 2.95
CA PHE A 25 14.03 7.27 3.60
C PHE A 25 14.08 7.12 5.12
N GLY A 26 13.02 6.58 5.73
CA GLY A 26 12.98 6.28 7.14
C GLY A 26 14.05 5.28 7.55
N LEU A 27 14.26 4.22 6.76
CA LEU A 27 15.30 3.23 7.00
C LEU A 27 16.70 3.86 6.97
N LEU A 28 16.99 4.70 5.97
CA LEU A 28 18.25 5.43 5.89
C LEU A 28 18.46 6.33 7.12
N GLY A 29 17.41 6.99 7.60
CA GLY A 29 17.44 7.77 8.84
C GLY A 29 17.74 6.93 10.10
N VAL A 30 17.11 5.76 10.24
CA VAL A 30 17.34 4.84 11.38
C VAL A 30 18.75 4.26 11.38
N VAL A 31 19.28 3.94 10.19
CA VAL A 31 20.65 3.41 10.04
C VAL A 31 21.73 4.48 10.28
N GLY A 32 21.34 5.76 10.37
CA GLY A 32 22.26 6.88 10.60
C GLY A 32 22.92 7.42 9.33
N GLU A 33 22.56 6.89 8.16
CA GLU A 33 23.02 7.41 6.86
C GLU A 33 22.11 8.53 6.32
N GLY A 34 20.97 8.78 6.96
CA GLY A 34 20.00 9.79 6.56
C GLY A 34 20.56 11.21 6.46
N GLY A 35 21.58 11.53 7.27
CA GLY A 35 22.28 12.82 7.21
C GLY A 35 23.01 13.09 5.89
N GLN A 36 23.31 12.05 5.09
CA GLN A 36 23.89 12.20 3.75
C GLN A 36 22.85 12.62 2.70
N VAL A 37 21.57 12.33 2.96
CA VAL A 37 20.45 12.63 2.05
C VAL A 37 19.83 13.97 2.40
N HIS A 38 19.52 14.21 3.68
CA HIS A 38 18.94 15.46 4.14
C HIS A 38 19.26 15.70 5.63
N PRO A 39 19.59 16.93 6.07
CA PRO A 39 19.92 17.22 7.47
C PRO A 39 18.83 16.83 8.47
N TRP A 40 17.56 16.91 8.06
CA TRP A 40 16.42 16.50 8.89
C TRP A 40 16.35 14.99 9.16
N LEU A 41 16.94 14.17 8.28
CA LEU A 41 17.07 12.72 8.43
C LEU A 41 18.31 12.30 9.24
N ALA A 42 19.12 13.26 9.71
CA ALA A 42 20.28 12.98 10.56
C ALA A 42 19.87 12.52 11.97
N ASP A 43 18.66 12.89 12.40
CA ASP A 43 18.09 12.44 13.67
C ASP A 43 17.40 11.07 13.48
N PRO A 44 17.89 10.00 14.14
CA PRO A 44 17.31 8.66 14.03
C PRO A 44 15.84 8.59 14.40
N LEU A 45 15.37 9.49 15.28
CA LEU A 45 13.97 9.54 15.69
C LEU A 45 13.05 9.90 14.52
N HIS A 46 13.46 10.85 13.69
CA HIS A 46 12.73 11.26 12.49
C HIS A 46 12.70 10.12 11.46
N GLY A 47 13.82 9.42 11.28
CA GLY A 47 13.89 8.22 10.46
C GLY A 47 12.92 7.12 10.93
N ALA A 48 12.86 6.87 12.23
CA ALA A 48 11.97 5.86 12.80
C ALA A 48 10.48 6.20 12.58
N ILE A 49 10.09 7.46 12.76
CA ILE A 49 8.71 7.92 12.50
C ILE A 49 8.35 7.74 11.03
N LEU A 50 9.24 8.12 10.12
CA LEU A 50 9.08 7.94 8.67
C LEU A 50 8.94 6.47 8.29
N LEU A 51 9.79 5.61 8.87
CA LEU A 51 9.78 4.17 8.64
C LEU A 51 8.46 3.54 9.09
N VAL A 52 8.03 3.80 10.33
CA VAL A 52 6.79 3.26 10.90
C VAL A 52 5.58 3.76 10.11
N THR A 53 5.56 5.03 9.73
CA THR A 53 4.47 5.62 8.94
C THR A 53 4.40 5.00 7.53
N GLY A 54 5.54 4.86 6.85
CA GLY A 54 5.63 4.23 5.54
C GLY A 54 5.16 2.77 5.57
N LEU A 55 5.66 1.98 6.53
CA LEU A 55 5.24 0.59 6.73
C LEU A 55 3.75 0.48 7.09
N GLY A 56 3.23 1.41 7.91
CA GLY A 56 1.81 1.47 8.27
C GLY A 56 0.91 1.70 7.05
N LEU A 57 1.29 2.62 6.16
CA LEU A 57 0.56 2.88 4.91
C LEU A 57 0.58 1.67 3.97
N MET A 58 1.73 1.02 3.82
CA MET A 58 1.85 -0.20 3.01
C MET A 58 1.01 -1.36 3.59
N ALA A 59 1.05 -1.55 4.91
CA ALA A 59 0.24 -2.56 5.59
C ALA A 59 -1.27 -2.29 5.44
N TRP A 60 -1.69 -1.03 5.57
CA TRP A 60 -3.07 -0.62 5.30
C TRP A 60 -3.48 -0.95 3.87
N PHE A 61 -2.65 -0.58 2.88
CA PHE A 61 -2.91 -0.85 1.48
C PHE A 61 -3.04 -2.36 1.21
N MET A 62 -2.13 -3.16 1.76
CA MET A 62 -2.18 -4.62 1.68
C MET A 62 -3.52 -5.16 2.21
N ILE A 63 -3.98 -4.68 3.37
CA ILE A 63 -5.25 -5.09 3.97
C ILE A 63 -6.45 -4.69 3.07
N ASP A 64 -6.46 -3.47 2.53
CA ASP A 64 -7.54 -3.02 1.64
C ASP A 64 -7.59 -3.86 0.35
N LEU A 65 -6.42 -4.19 -0.21
CA LEU A 65 -6.28 -5.01 -1.40
C LEU A 65 -6.78 -6.45 -1.15
N LEU A 66 -6.40 -7.05 -0.02
CA LEU A 66 -6.88 -8.36 0.40
C LEU A 66 -8.40 -8.38 0.61
N LYS A 67 -8.97 -7.35 1.24
CA LYS A 67 -10.42 -7.20 1.41
C LYS A 67 -11.14 -7.13 0.06
N ARG A 68 -10.62 -6.35 -0.90
CA ARG A 68 -11.18 -6.24 -2.25
C ARG A 68 -11.11 -7.56 -3.02
N ILE A 69 -9.97 -8.25 -2.98
CA ILE A 69 -9.82 -9.57 -3.62
C ILE A 69 -10.84 -10.55 -3.04
N ARG A 70 -11.00 -10.58 -1.71
CA ARG A 70 -11.96 -11.47 -1.03
C ARG A 70 -13.40 -11.16 -1.45
N ALA A 71 -13.77 -9.88 -1.52
CA ALA A 71 -15.09 -9.45 -1.97
C ALA A 71 -15.37 -9.88 -3.43
N GLN A 72 -14.40 -9.72 -4.32
CA GLN A 72 -14.54 -10.15 -5.72
C GLN A 72 -14.69 -11.67 -5.89
N ARG A 73 -13.98 -12.46 -5.07
CA ARG A 73 -14.14 -13.93 -5.07
C ARG A 73 -15.57 -14.33 -4.70
N GLN A 74 -16.20 -13.65 -3.75
CA GLN A 74 -17.56 -13.96 -3.30
C GLN A 74 -18.64 -13.55 -4.33
N SER A 75 -18.45 -12.45 -5.07
CA SER A 75 -19.36 -12.06 -6.15
C SER A 75 -19.35 -13.03 -7.33
N ARG A 76 -18.20 -13.67 -7.61
CA ARG A 76 -18.05 -14.62 -8.71
C ARG A 76 -18.74 -15.97 -8.46
N THR A 77 -18.89 -16.36 -7.19
CA THR A 77 -19.60 -17.60 -6.80
C THR A 77 -21.13 -17.45 -6.83
N ASN A 78 -21.65 -16.23 -6.75
CA ASN A 78 -23.10 -15.95 -6.75
C ASN A 78 -23.70 -15.70 -8.15
N GLN A 79 -22.91 -15.83 -9.23
CA GLN A 79 -23.36 -15.78 -10.63
C GLN A 79 -22.94 -17.07 -11.33
N PRO A 80 -23.72 -18.15 -11.22
CA PRO A 80 -24.48 -18.61 -12.40
C PRO A 80 -25.72 -19.46 -12.04
N ALA A 81 -26.93 -18.88 -12.08
CA ALA A 81 -28.17 -19.69 -12.16
C ALA A 81 -29.39 -18.97 -12.77
N ASN A 82 -29.29 -17.70 -13.18
CA ASN A 82 -30.46 -16.89 -13.56
C ASN A 82 -30.53 -16.48 -15.04
N GLU A 83 -29.90 -17.23 -15.95
CA GLU A 83 -30.01 -17.01 -17.40
C GLU A 83 -30.52 -18.26 -18.15
N ARG A 84 -31.41 -19.03 -17.53
CA ARG A 84 -32.24 -20.02 -18.25
C ARG A 84 -33.72 -19.71 -17.99
N LYS A 85 -34.22 -18.61 -18.52
CA LYS A 85 -35.64 -18.43 -18.82
C LYS A 85 -35.78 -17.89 -20.23
#